data_AF-A0A7J5WCC9-F1
#
_entry.id   AF-A0A7J5WCC9-F1
#
_cell.length_a   1.000
_cell.length_b   1.000
_cell.length_c   1.000
_cell.angle_alpha   90.00
_cell.angle_beta   90.00
_cell.angle_gamma   90.00
#
_symmetry.space_group_name_H-M   'P 1'
#
loop_
_entity.id
_entity.type
_entity.pdbx_description
1 polymer ?
#
loop_
_entity_poly.entity_id
_entity_poly.type
_entity_poly.pdbx_seq_one_letter_code
_entity_poly.pdbx_strand_id
1 'polypeptide(L)'
;MKQSFKFAAPLATGVTALMIAAPAFAQEFSNNGGDAVIGGALCGIYACVGIFGLASLALWVWMIVDLFQRQEYEFPNSSGNSKTTWMIIMFVSWVISAPLIAAIVYYFMIFKKIKRGSMAAPGAPVNYAPPAPPGGYAPPAPPAYQPPPAPPAPAPPAPPAPPAPPSE
;
A
#
# COMPACT_ATOMS: atom_id res chain seq x y z
N MET A 1 9.62 7.02 24.22
CA MET A 1 8.47 6.23 23.70
C MET A 1 8.83 4.74 23.68
N LYS A 2 8.72 4.00 24.80
CA LYS A 2 9.14 2.57 24.90
C LYS A 2 8.26 1.72 25.84
N GLN A 3 7.03 2.14 26.15
CA GLN A 3 6.18 1.47 27.15
C GLN A 3 4.87 0.88 26.60
N SER A 4 4.53 1.08 25.33
CA SER A 4 3.21 0.70 24.77
C SER A 4 3.08 -0.75 24.30
N PHE A 5 4.17 -1.53 24.20
CA PHE A 5 4.14 -2.88 23.63
C PHE A 5 3.89 -4.02 24.63
N LYS A 6 3.86 -3.76 25.94
CA LYS A 6 3.69 -4.81 26.96
C LYS A 6 2.23 -5.20 27.22
N PHE A 7 1.27 -4.46 26.67
CA PHE A 7 -0.17 -4.73 26.85
C PHE A 7 -0.80 -5.52 25.70
N ALA A 8 -0.11 -5.70 24.58
CA ALA A 8 -0.68 -6.39 23.41
C ALA A 8 -0.78 -7.91 23.60
N ALA A 9 0.21 -8.53 24.26
CA ALA A 9 0.25 -9.97 24.50
C ALA A 9 -0.87 -10.49 25.43
N PRO A 10 -1.16 -9.88 26.60
CA PRO A 10 -2.24 -10.37 27.46
C PRO A 10 -3.64 -10.13 26.86
N LEU A 11 -3.80 -9.12 26.01
CA LEU A 11 -5.09 -8.77 25.41
C LEU A 11 -5.48 -9.76 24.30
N ALA A 12 -4.52 -10.24 23.51
CA ALA A 12 -4.77 -11.26 22.48
C ALA A 12 -5.18 -12.61 23.10
N THR A 13 -4.50 -13.05 24.16
CA THR A 13 -4.83 -14.29 24.88
C THR A 13 -6.19 -14.19 25.58
N GLY A 14 -6.49 -13.04 26.19
CA GLY A 14 -7.79 -12.78 26.83
C GLY A 14 -8.96 -12.79 25.83
N VAL A 15 -8.81 -12.17 24.66
CA VAL A 15 -9.84 -12.17 23.61
C VAL A 15 -10.06 -13.57 23.03
N THR A 16 -9.00 -14.35 22.85
CA THR A 16 -9.10 -15.73 22.32
C THR A 16 -9.80 -16.65 23.32
N ALA A 17 -9.46 -16.56 24.61
CA ALA A 17 -10.14 -17.29 25.67
C ALA A 17 -11.62 -16.89 25.79
N LEU A 18 -11.93 -15.60 25.65
CA LEU A 18 -13.30 -15.09 25.67
C LEU A 18 -14.13 -15.62 24.48
N MET A 19 -13.55 -15.73 23.29
CA MET A 19 -14.24 -16.24 22.10
C MET A 19 -14.51 -17.76 22.16
N ILE A 20 -13.61 -18.54 22.78
CA ILE A 20 -13.79 -19.99 22.98
C ILE A 20 -14.82 -20.28 24.07
N ALA A 21 -14.87 -19.46 25.11
CA ALA A 21 -15.81 -19.62 26.22
C ALA A 21 -17.19 -18.95 25.96
N ALA A 22 -17.32 -18.13 24.91
CA ALA A 22 -18.57 -17.48 24.53
C ALA A 22 -19.80 -18.42 24.45
N PRO A 23 -19.74 -19.62 23.83
CA PRO A 23 -20.90 -20.52 23.83
C PRO A 23 -21.20 -21.11 25.22
N ALA A 24 -20.21 -21.26 26.10
CA ALA A 24 -20.41 -21.72 27.47
C ALA A 24 -21.11 -20.65 28.34
N PHE A 25 -20.75 -19.38 28.18
CA PHE A 25 -21.40 -18.27 28.89
C PHE A 25 -22.85 -18.03 28.43
N ALA A 26 -23.15 -18.21 27.14
CA ALA A 26 -24.53 -18.12 26.65
C ALA A 26 -25.46 -19.17 27.30
N GLN A 27 -24.94 -20.37 27.61
CA GLN A 27 -25.70 -21.41 28.30
C GLN A 27 -25.89 -21.11 29.79
N GLU A 28 -24.92 -20.50 30.45
CA GLU A 28 -24.98 -20.19 31.88
C GLU A 28 -26.00 -19.09 32.20
N PHE A 29 -26.17 -18.09 31.32
CA PHE A 29 -27.27 -17.12 31.42
C PHE A 29 -28.66 -17.73 31.25
N SER A 30 -28.80 -18.69 30.34
CA SER A 30 -30.07 -19.39 30.11
C SER A 30 -30.46 -20.29 31.29
N ASN A 31 -29.48 -20.79 32.05
CA ASN A 31 -29.72 -21.76 33.14
C ASN A 31 -29.80 -21.11 34.54
N ASN A 32 -29.13 -19.98 34.78
CA ASN A 32 -28.96 -19.45 36.15
C ASN A 32 -29.70 -18.15 36.48
N GLY A 33 -30.42 -17.50 35.56
CA GLY A 33 -31.48 -16.49 35.80
C GLY A 33 -31.25 -15.31 36.78
N GLY A 34 -30.07 -15.19 37.41
CA GLY A 34 -29.98 -14.60 38.75
C GLY A 34 -29.11 -13.35 38.88
N ASP A 35 -28.32 -12.99 37.88
CA ASP A 35 -27.46 -11.81 37.98
C ASP A 35 -27.45 -10.98 36.70
N ALA A 36 -28.46 -10.12 36.57
CA ALA A 36 -28.61 -9.19 35.46
C ALA A 36 -27.42 -8.22 35.33
N VAL A 37 -26.67 -7.97 36.41
CA VAL A 37 -25.48 -7.10 36.39
C VAL A 37 -24.32 -7.80 35.71
N ILE A 38 -24.07 -9.07 36.06
CA ILE A 38 -23.04 -9.88 35.39
C ILE A 38 -23.40 -10.12 33.91
N GLY A 39 -24.69 -10.32 33.62
CA GLY A 39 -25.20 -10.45 32.24
C GLY A 39 -25.03 -9.20 31.39
N GLY A 40 -25.38 -8.04 31.95
CA GLY A 40 -25.14 -6.76 31.30
C GLY A 40 -23.65 -6.52 31.05
N ALA A 41 -22.79 -6.79 32.03
CA ALA A 41 -21.35 -6.60 31.91
C ALA A 41 -20.72 -7.50 30.84
N LEU A 42 -21.04 -8.79 30.82
CA LEU A 42 -20.49 -9.74 29.84
C LEU A 42 -21.01 -9.46 28.42
N CYS A 43 -22.30 -9.13 28.28
CA CYS A 43 -22.88 -8.71 27.00
C CYS A 43 -22.20 -7.43 26.46
N GLY A 44 -21.98 -6.44 27.32
CA GLY A 44 -21.26 -5.22 26.97
C GLY A 44 -19.82 -5.48 26.52
N ILE A 45 -19.08 -6.34 27.24
CA ILE A 45 -17.72 -6.73 26.85
C ILE A 45 -17.73 -7.46 25.50
N TYR A 46 -18.66 -8.39 25.29
CA TYR A 46 -18.76 -9.13 24.03
C TYR A 46 -19.09 -8.21 22.86
N ALA A 47 -20.01 -7.26 23.04
CA ALA A 47 -20.33 -6.24 22.04
C ALA A 47 -19.09 -5.38 21.70
N CYS A 48 -18.34 -4.92 22.70
CA CYS A 48 -17.12 -4.15 22.50
C CYS A 48 -16.05 -4.94 21.74
N VAL A 49 -15.80 -6.20 22.11
CA VAL A 49 -14.83 -7.08 21.43
C VAL A 49 -15.28 -7.39 20.00
N GLY A 50 -16.59 -7.64 19.79
CA GLY A 50 -17.17 -7.89 18.46
C GLY A 50 -17.03 -6.69 17.53
N ILE A 51 -17.38 -5.48 18.01
CA ILE A 51 -17.23 -4.23 17.25
C ILE A 51 -15.75 -3.98 16.92
N PHE A 52 -14.85 -4.17 17.88
CA PHE A 52 -13.42 -4.02 17.66
C PHE A 52 -12.88 -5.04 16.63
N GLY A 53 -13.35 -6.28 16.70
CA GLY A 53 -13.03 -7.33 15.73
C GLY A 53 -13.49 -6.97 14.31
N LEU A 54 -14.73 -6.47 14.17
CA LEU A 54 -15.28 -6.01 12.89
C LEU A 54 -14.51 -4.80 12.33
N ALA A 55 -14.18 -3.82 13.18
CA ALA A 55 -13.38 -2.67 12.77
C ALA A 55 -11.96 -3.09 12.31
N SER A 56 -11.35 -4.04 13.01
CA SER A 56 -10.05 -4.60 12.65
C SER A 56 -10.10 -5.34 11.31
N LEU A 57 -11.17 -6.11 11.08
CA LEU A 57 -11.41 -6.80 9.81
C LEU A 57 -11.59 -5.80 8.66
N ALA A 58 -12.42 -4.77 8.86
CA ALA A 58 -12.66 -3.73 7.87
C ALA A 58 -11.36 -3.01 7.49
N LEU A 59 -10.51 -2.69 8.47
CA LEU A 59 -9.20 -2.08 8.23
C LEU A 59 -8.29 -3.02 7.41
N TRP A 60 -8.22 -4.30 7.78
CA TRP A 60 -7.41 -5.28 7.04
C TRP A 60 -7.86 -5.45 5.59
N VAL A 61 -9.18 -5.60 5.35
CA VAL A 61 -9.74 -5.68 4.00
C VAL A 61 -9.43 -4.41 3.20
N TRP A 62 -9.58 -3.24 3.81
CA TRP A 62 -9.27 -1.98 3.16
C TRP A 62 -7.79 -1.90 2.74
N MET A 63 -6.86 -2.33 3.59
CA MET A 63 -5.44 -2.36 3.24
C MET A 63 -5.13 -3.33 2.10
N ILE A 64 -5.84 -4.46 2.00
CA ILE A 64 -5.70 -5.38 0.87
C ILE A 64 -6.19 -4.74 -0.43
N VAL A 65 -7.33 -4.04 -0.41
CA VAL A 65 -7.85 -3.33 -1.60
C VAL A 65 -6.83 -2.30 -2.09
N ASP A 66 -6.21 -1.55 -1.18
CA ASP A 66 -5.14 -0.62 -1.53
C ASP A 66 -3.93 -1.33 -2.15
N LEU A 67 -3.51 -2.46 -1.58
CA LEU A 67 -2.38 -3.26 -2.07
C LEU A 67 -2.62 -3.78 -3.50
N PHE A 68 -3.84 -4.21 -3.82
CA PHE A 68 -4.19 -4.63 -5.18
C PHE A 68 -4.14 -3.48 -6.19
N GLN A 69 -4.58 -2.29 -5.78
CA GLN A 69 -4.62 -1.10 -6.64
C GLN A 69 -3.23 -0.48 -6.90
N ARG A 70 -2.25 -0.72 -6.02
CA ARG A 70 -0.87 -0.23 -6.19
C ARG A 70 -0.09 -1.02 -7.23
N GLN A 71 0.82 -0.32 -7.89
CA GLN A 71 1.74 -0.90 -8.85
C GLN A 71 3.07 -1.32 -8.18
N GLU A 72 3.77 -2.29 -8.76
CA GLU A 72 5.00 -2.88 -8.20
C GLU A 72 6.08 -1.82 -7.87
N TYR A 73 6.23 -0.82 -8.74
CA TYR A 73 7.21 0.25 -8.58
C TYR A 73 6.88 1.26 -7.47
N GLU A 74 5.66 1.24 -6.92
CA GLU A 74 5.27 2.13 -5.83
C GLU A 74 5.70 1.58 -4.46
N PHE A 75 6.18 0.34 -4.39
CA PHE A 75 6.62 -0.27 -3.15
C PHE A 75 8.05 0.15 -2.81
N PRO A 76 8.36 0.37 -1.51
CA PRO A 76 9.70 0.68 -1.09
C PRO A 76 10.63 -0.49 -1.43
N ASN A 77 11.81 -0.17 -1.99
CA ASN A 77 12.80 -1.16 -2.43
C ASN A 77 12.26 -2.13 -3.51
N SER A 78 11.46 -1.63 -4.46
CA SER A 78 10.91 -2.39 -5.60
C SER A 78 12.01 -3.10 -6.40
N SER A 79 12.25 -4.39 -6.10
CA SER A 79 13.16 -5.29 -6.81
C SER A 79 12.43 -6.24 -7.76
N GLY A 80 11.14 -5.97 -8.05
CA GLY A 80 10.30 -6.74 -8.98
C GLY A 80 9.35 -7.74 -8.31
N ASN A 81 9.46 -7.98 -7.00
CA ASN A 81 8.59 -8.90 -6.24
C ASN A 81 8.09 -8.32 -4.89
N SER A 82 8.21 -7.02 -4.70
CA SER A 82 7.80 -6.30 -3.49
C SER A 82 6.27 -6.34 -3.29
N LYS A 83 5.44 -6.20 -4.33
CA LYS A 83 3.97 -6.35 -4.19
C LYS A 83 3.61 -7.74 -3.71
N THR A 84 4.18 -8.76 -4.35
CA THR A 84 3.97 -10.17 -3.97
C THR A 84 4.40 -10.43 -2.53
N THR A 85 5.55 -9.89 -2.10
CA THR A 85 6.02 -10.00 -0.72
C THR A 85 5.02 -9.40 0.27
N TRP A 86 4.55 -8.18 0.02
CA TRP A 86 3.56 -7.54 0.90
C TRP A 86 2.21 -8.26 0.90
N MET A 87 1.81 -8.82 -0.25
CA MET A 87 0.60 -9.62 -0.35
C MET A 87 0.72 -10.91 0.47
N ILE A 88 1.86 -11.61 0.39
CA ILE A 88 2.13 -12.79 1.23
C ILE A 88 2.10 -12.42 2.71
N ILE A 89 2.74 -11.31 3.12
CA ILE A 89 2.70 -10.87 4.52
C ILE A 89 1.26 -10.64 4.99
N MET A 90 0.41 -10.02 4.16
CA MET A 90 -1.00 -9.81 4.48
C MET A 90 -1.77 -11.11 4.66
N PHE A 91 -1.62 -12.07 3.74
CA PHE A 91 -2.32 -13.35 3.83
C PHE A 91 -1.78 -14.25 4.95
N VAL A 92 -0.46 -14.30 5.15
CA VAL A 92 0.15 -15.07 6.25
C VAL A 92 -0.28 -14.50 7.59
N SER A 93 -0.32 -13.16 7.73
CA SER A 93 -0.78 -12.51 8.97
C SER A 93 -2.22 -12.89 9.35
N TRP A 94 -3.07 -13.14 8.36
CA TRP A 94 -4.42 -13.64 8.57
C TRP A 94 -4.41 -15.07 9.11
N VAL A 95 -3.60 -15.96 8.52
CA VAL A 95 -3.45 -17.36 8.96
C VAL A 95 -2.95 -17.46 10.40
N ILE A 96 -1.99 -16.62 10.80
CA ILE A 96 -1.47 -16.57 12.19
C ILE A 96 -2.37 -15.77 13.15
N SER A 97 -3.59 -15.41 12.75
CA SER A 97 -4.54 -14.63 13.56
C SER A 97 -3.99 -13.27 14.02
N ALA A 98 -3.06 -12.69 13.27
CA ALA A 98 -2.49 -11.35 13.50
C ALA A 98 -2.80 -10.34 12.37
N PRO A 99 -4.02 -10.32 11.77
CA PRO A 99 -4.31 -9.46 10.63
C PRO A 99 -4.20 -7.97 10.97
N LEU A 100 -4.57 -7.57 12.19
CA LEU A 100 -4.49 -6.19 12.65
C LEU A 100 -3.05 -5.67 12.66
N ILE A 101 -2.09 -6.50 13.09
CA ILE A 101 -0.68 -6.09 13.19
C ILE A 101 -0.12 -5.79 11.79
N ALA A 102 -0.33 -6.71 10.85
CA ALA A 102 0.13 -6.49 9.48
C ALA A 102 -0.56 -5.29 8.83
N ALA A 103 -1.87 -5.12 9.02
CA ALA A 103 -2.63 -3.99 8.51
C ALA A 103 -2.10 -2.65 9.04
N ILE A 104 -1.79 -2.56 10.34
CA ILE A 104 -1.18 -1.37 10.94
C ILE A 104 0.21 -1.10 10.36
N VAL A 105 1.06 -2.12 10.24
CA VAL A 105 2.42 -1.97 9.69
C VAL A 105 2.35 -1.46 8.25
N TYR A 106 1.49 -2.05 7.43
CA TYR A 106 1.28 -1.62 6.05
C TYR A 106 0.74 -0.20 5.95
N TYR A 107 -0.24 0.14 6.80
CA TYR A 107 -0.82 1.48 6.82
C TYR A 107 0.25 2.56 7.06
N PHE A 108 1.11 2.37 8.06
CA PHE A 108 2.14 3.37 8.38
C PHE A 108 3.36 3.32 7.45
N MET A 109 3.71 2.17 6.89
CA MET A 109 4.89 2.04 6.02
C MET A 109 4.60 2.36 4.56
N ILE A 110 3.41 2.04 4.05
CA ILE A 110 3.07 2.16 2.64
C ILE A 110 1.95 3.17 2.45
N PHE A 111 0.78 2.92 3.04
CA PHE A 111 -0.42 3.73 2.77
C PHE A 111 -0.20 5.21 3.08
N LYS A 112 0.39 5.49 4.25
CA LYS A 112 0.64 6.85 4.72
C LYS A 112 1.86 7.52 4.07
N LYS A 113 2.89 6.75 3.71
CA LYS A 113 4.15 7.29 3.18
C LYS A 113 4.11 7.52 1.67
N ILE A 114 3.32 6.74 0.95
CA ILE A 114 3.33 6.71 -0.51
C ILE A 114 1.92 7.01 -1.00
N LYS A 115 1.72 8.21 -1.57
CA LYS A 115 0.49 8.51 -2.28
C LYS A 115 0.46 7.68 -3.57
N ARG A 116 -0.66 7.01 -3.82
CA ARG A 116 -0.88 6.29 -5.08
C ARG A 116 -0.65 7.23 -6.27
N GLY A 117 0.08 6.78 -7.28
CA GLY A 117 0.42 7.57 -8.46
C GLY A 117 1.47 8.66 -8.23
N SER A 118 2.08 8.79 -7.04
CA SER A 118 3.11 9.80 -6.79
C SER A 118 4.52 9.36 -7.22
N MET A 119 4.70 8.12 -7.64
CA MET A 119 5.99 7.58 -8.10
C MET A 119 5.93 7.34 -9.60
N ALA A 120 6.94 7.81 -10.32
CA ALA A 120 7.08 7.55 -11.76
C ALA A 120 7.50 6.10 -11.98
N ALA A 121 6.90 5.45 -12.98
CA ALA A 121 7.28 4.11 -13.37
C ALA A 121 8.74 4.09 -13.86
N PRO A 122 9.53 3.04 -13.54
CA PRO A 122 10.90 2.90 -14.03
C PRO A 122 10.91 2.89 -15.57
N GLY A 123 11.55 3.89 -16.17
CA GLY A 123 11.58 4.08 -17.64
C GLY A 123 10.54 5.06 -18.20
N ALA A 124 9.72 5.70 -17.36
CA ALA A 124 8.87 6.79 -17.81
C ALA A 124 9.76 8.00 -18.22
N PRO A 125 9.55 8.61 -19.40
CA PRO A 125 10.31 9.79 -19.81
C PRO A 125 10.12 10.89 -18.76
N VAL A 126 11.15 11.70 -18.55
CA VAL A 126 11.23 12.73 -17.47
C VAL A 126 10.07 13.76 -17.50
N ASN A 127 9.24 13.75 -18.55
CA ASN A 127 8.01 14.54 -18.71
C ASN A 127 6.71 13.77 -18.38
N TYR A 128 6.77 12.59 -17.77
CA TYR A 128 5.57 11.82 -17.44
C TYR A 128 4.87 12.42 -16.21
N ALA A 129 3.96 13.36 -16.46
CA ALA A 129 2.94 13.71 -15.48
C ALA A 129 1.97 12.51 -15.36
N PRO A 130 1.74 11.97 -14.15
CA PRO A 130 0.87 10.81 -13.98
C PRO A 130 -0.55 11.12 -14.47
N PRO A 131 -1.21 10.18 -15.18
CA PRO A 131 -2.60 10.35 -15.59
C PRO A 131 -3.47 10.61 -14.35
N ALA A 132 -4.18 11.73 -14.35
CA ALA A 132 -5.16 12.04 -13.33
C ALA A 132 -6.25 10.94 -13.27
N PRO A 133 -6.82 10.66 -12.09
CA PRO A 133 -7.80 9.60 -11.90
C PRO A 133 -8.98 9.71 -12.88
N PRO A 134 -9.55 8.60 -13.35
CA PRO A 134 -10.61 8.60 -14.35
C PRO A 134 -11.88 9.21 -13.76
N GLY A 135 -12.16 10.47 -14.09
CA GLY A 135 -13.34 11.18 -13.60
C GLY A 135 -13.40 12.69 -13.87
N GLY A 136 -12.34 13.31 -14.40
CA GLY A 136 -12.36 14.72 -14.80
C GLY A 136 -12.19 14.90 -16.30
N TYR A 137 -13.17 15.50 -16.97
CA TYR A 137 -13.04 15.96 -18.35
C TYR A 137 -11.96 17.05 -18.40
N ALA A 138 -10.74 16.71 -18.84
CA ALA A 138 -9.74 17.71 -19.17
C ALA A 138 -9.84 18.03 -20.67
N PRO A 139 -10.04 19.30 -21.06
CA PRO A 139 -10.16 19.67 -22.47
C PRO A 139 -8.87 19.31 -23.23
N PRO A 140 -8.97 18.92 -24.52
CA PRO A 140 -7.81 18.51 -25.31
C PRO A 140 -6.77 19.65 -25.35
N ALA A 141 -5.53 19.33 -24.98
CA ALA A 141 -4.44 20.30 -25.01
C ALA A 141 -4.16 20.74 -26.46
N PRO A 142 -3.96 22.05 -26.72
CA PRO A 142 -3.61 22.53 -28.05
C PRO A 142 -2.28 21.90 -28.51
N PRO A 143 -2.13 21.54 -29.80
CA PRO A 143 -0.95 20.85 -30.30
C PRO A 143 0.32 21.66 -30.01
N ALA A 144 1.28 21.02 -29.33
CA ALA A 144 2.58 21.60 -29.04
C ALA A 144 3.33 21.85 -30.35
N TYR A 145 3.60 23.12 -30.65
CA TYR A 145 4.42 23.50 -31.80
C TYR A 145 5.86 23.03 -31.56
N GLN A 146 6.31 22.03 -32.33
CA GLN A 146 7.74 21.71 -32.40
C GLN A 146 8.39 22.57 -33.49
N PRO A 147 9.34 23.46 -33.17
CA PRO A 147 10.07 24.18 -34.20
C PRO A 147 10.88 23.18 -35.05
N PRO A 148 10.94 23.37 -36.39
CA PRO A 148 11.69 22.48 -37.28
C PRO A 148 13.18 22.38 -36.88
N PRO A 149 13.82 21.20 -37.05
CA PRO A 149 15.25 21.06 -36.80
C PRO A 149 16.07 22.02 -37.66
N ALA A 150 17.05 22.69 -37.04
CA ALA A 150 17.97 23.56 -37.76
C ALA A 150 18.74 22.77 -38.84
N PRO A 151 18.99 23.34 -40.03
CA PRO A 151 19.79 22.68 -41.07
C PRO A 151 21.21 22.36 -40.59
N PRO A 152 21.81 21.23 -41.02
CA PRO A 152 23.20 20.92 -40.72
C PRO A 152 24.14 22.01 -41.23
N ALA A 153 25.11 22.40 -40.40
CA ALA A 153 26.15 23.34 -40.80
C ALA A 153 26.95 22.79 -42.01
N PRO A 154 27.26 23.61 -43.03
CA PRO A 154 28.10 23.19 -44.16
C PRO A 154 29.50 22.76 -43.69
N ALA A 155 30.00 21.64 -44.23
CA ALA A 155 31.34 21.16 -43.92
C ALA A 155 32.42 22.19 -44.36
N PRO A 156 33.50 22.36 -43.58
CA PRO A 156 34.62 23.22 -43.98
C PRO A 156 35.23 22.75 -45.32
N PRO A 157 35.61 23.68 -46.23
CA PRO A 157 36.29 23.33 -47.47
C PRO A 157 37.61 22.59 -47.18
N ALA A 158 37.86 21.50 -47.92
CA ALA A 158 39.09 20.74 -47.81
C ALA A 158 40.31 21.62 -48.16
N PRO A 159 41.46 21.49 -47.45
CA PRO A 159 42.69 22.18 -47.80
C PRO A 159 43.16 21.81 -49.22
N PRO A 160 43.67 22.76 -50.00
CA PRO A 160 44.26 22.49 -51.32
C PRO A 160 45.40 21.46 -51.22
N ALA A 161 45.40 20.48 -52.12
CA ALA A 161 46.42 19.45 -52.18
C ALA A 161 47.82 20.08 -52.43
N PRO A 162 48.89 19.54 -51.82
CA PRO A 162 50.25 19.97 -52.11
C PRO A 162 50.60 19.78 -53.60
N PRO A 163 51.31 20.72 -54.23
CA PRO A 163 51.80 20.57 -55.61
C PRO A 163 52.66 19.30 -55.74
N ALA A 164 52.43 18.53 -56.80
CA ALA A 164 53.21 17.35 -57.12
C ALA A 164 54.70 17.72 -57.33
N PRO A 165 55.64 16.82 -56.99
CA PRO A 165 57.07 17.06 -57.19
C PRO A 165 57.40 17.20 -58.69
N PRO A 166 58.48 17.93 -59.04
CA PRO A 166 58.82 18.22 -60.42
C PRO A 166 59.13 16.95 -61.20
N SER A 167 58.54 16.83 -62.39
CA SER A 167 59.04 15.93 -63.42
C SER A 167 60.13 16.66 -64.22
N GLU A 168 61.32 16.05 -64.23
CA GLU A 168 62.55 16.36 -64.99
C GLU A 168 63.53 17.37 -64.38
#